data_AF-A0A1G1GPI8-F1
#
_entry.id   AF-A0A1G1GPI8-F1
#
_cell.length_a   1.000
_cell.length_b   1.000
_cell.length_c   1.000
_cell.angle_alpha   90.00
_cell.angle_beta   90.00
_cell.angle_gamma   90.00
#
_symmetry.space_group_name_H-M   'P 1'
#
loop_
_entity.id
_entity.type
_entity.pdbx_description
1 polymer ?
#
loop_
_entity_poly.entity_id
_entity_poly.type
_entity_poly.pdbx_seq_one_letter_code
_entity_poly.pdbx_strand_id
1 'polypeptide(L)' 'MDKALDHIIKLAIKRSSKYRKGDVPLEKISQKTAELGIYLLTSSKRISTLKGKRLMVKLDEVQSKVDDFRKALFKKKP' A
#
# COMPACT_ATOMS: atom_id res chain seq x y z
N MET A 1 -6.36 -19.70 -18.39
CA MET A 1 -5.68 -18.75 -17.48
C MET A 1 -5.93 -19.22 -16.05
N ASP A 2 -4.91 -19.29 -15.21
CA ASP A 2 -5.05 -19.71 -13.81
C ASP A 2 -5.98 -18.75 -13.05
N LYS A 3 -6.94 -19.29 -12.28
CA LYS A 3 -7.90 -18.51 -11.49
C LYS A 3 -7.21 -17.63 -10.45
N ALA A 4 -6.06 -18.08 -9.92
CA ALA A 4 -5.27 -17.28 -8.99
C ALA A 4 -4.64 -16.06 -9.68
N LEU A 5 -4.10 -16.27 -10.89
CA LEU A 5 -3.49 -15.20 -11.69
C LEU A 5 -4.54 -14.18 -12.15
N ASP A 6 -5.71 -14.64 -12.59
CA ASP A 6 -6.82 -13.77 -12.99
C ASP A 6 -7.34 -12.92 -11.82
N HIS A 7 -7.35 -13.48 -10.61
CA HIS A 7 -7.70 -12.75 -9.39
C HIS A 7 -6.66 -11.66 -9.06
N ILE A 8 -5.36 -11.97 -9.19
CA ILE A 8 -4.27 -11.00 -9.00
C ILE A 8 -4.36 -9.87 -10.02
N ILE A 9 -4.63 -10.19 -11.30
CA ILE A 9 -4.80 -9.20 -12.36
C ILE A 9 -6.01 -8.29 -12.08
N LYS A 10 -7.15 -8.87 -11.68
CA LYS A 10 -8.35 -8.09 -11.29
C LYS A 10 -8.09 -7.18 -10.09
N LEU A 11 -7.32 -7.63 -9.10
CA LEU A 11 -6.88 -6.80 -7.99
C LEU A 11 -5.99 -5.65 -8.49
N ALA A 12 -5.02 -5.92 -9.37
CA ALA A 12 -4.15 -4.90 -9.95
C ALA A 12 -4.93 -3.85 -10.77
N ILE A 13 -5.90 -4.28 -11.59
CA ILE A 13 -6.74 -3.38 -12.40
C ILE A 13 -7.66 -2.53 -11.52
N LYS A 14 -8.32 -3.13 -10.51
CA LYS A 14 -9.14 -2.40 -9.54
C LYS A 14 -8.32 -1.40 -8.71
N ARG A 15 -7.03 -1.67 -8.51
CA ARG A 15 -6.07 -0.76 -7.86
C ARG A 15 -5.64 0.37 -8.80
N SER A 16 -5.47 0.09 -10.10
CA SER A 16 -5.21 1.09 -11.15
C SER A 16 -6.12 2.32 -11.07
N SER A 17 -7.42 2.11 -10.88
CA SER A 17 -8.41 3.19 -10.80
C SER A 17 -8.41 3.98 -9.49
N LYS A 18 -7.82 3.45 -8.42
CA LYS A 18 -7.68 4.09 -7.10
C LYS A 18 -6.37 4.88 -6.93
N TYR A 19 -5.50 4.89 -7.94
CA TYR A 19 -4.30 5.76 -7.99
C TYR A 19 -4.66 7.23 -8.24
N ARG A 20 -5.66 7.74 -7.51
CA ARG A 20 -5.99 9.17 -7.48
C ARG A 20 -5.01 9.88 -6.54
N LYS A 21 -4.37 10.90 -7.08
CA LYS A 21 -3.33 11.76 -6.51
C LYS A 21 -3.68 12.21 -5.10
N GLY A 22 -2.68 12.30 -4.22
CA GLY A 22 -2.82 12.93 -2.92
C GLY A 22 -2.30 14.37 -2.96
N ASP A 23 -3.04 15.31 -2.37
CA ASP A 23 -2.58 16.68 -2.13
C ASP A 23 -1.68 16.73 -0.89
N VAL A 24 -0.50 16.11 -0.99
CA VAL A 24 0.50 16.19 0.08
C VAL A 24 1.54 17.26 -0.29
N PRO A 25 1.81 18.23 0.59
CA PRO A 25 2.92 19.17 0.43
C PRO A 25 4.27 18.43 0.41
N LEU A 26 5.22 18.89 -0.41
CA LEU A 26 6.54 18.25 -0.54
C LEU A 26 7.26 18.17 0.81
N GLU A 27 7.08 19.16 1.69
CA GLU A 27 7.72 19.20 3.00
C GLU A 27 7.26 18.07 3.93
N LYS A 28 6.05 17.53 3.69
CA LYS A 28 5.48 16.42 4.48
C LYS A 28 5.89 15.04 3.98
N ILE A 29 6.63 14.93 2.87
CA ILE A 29 7.07 13.64 2.33
C ILE A 29 7.98 12.93 3.33
N SER A 30 8.99 13.60 3.87
CA SER A 30 9.93 12.99 4.82
C SER A 30 9.22 12.43 6.06
N GLN A 31 8.24 13.16 6.58
CA GLN A 31 7.40 12.69 7.70
C GLN A 31 6.61 11.44 7.31
N LYS A 32 5.92 11.45 6.17
CA LYS A 32 5.15 10.28 5.71
C LYS A 32 6.04 9.07 5.41
N THR A 33 7.26 9.28 4.94
CA THR A 33 8.26 8.21 4.75
C THR A 33 8.61 7.57 6.08
N ALA A 34 8.88 8.37 7.11
CA ALA A 34 9.20 7.89 8.45
C ALA A 34 8.01 7.12 9.06
N GLU A 35 6.79 7.65 8.94
CA GLU A 35 5.55 6.99 9.41
C GLU A 35 5.36 5.63 8.74
N LEU A 36 5.54 5.54 7.41
CA LEU A 36 5.45 4.27 6.68
C LEU A 36 6.55 3.31 7.11
N GLY A 37 7.79 3.77 7.26
CA GLY A 37 8.91 2.96 7.70
C GLY A 37 8.67 2.31 9.07
N ILE A 38 8.22 3.10 10.06
CA ILE A 38 7.87 2.61 11.40
C ILE A 38 6.72 1.59 11.31
N TYR A 39 5.70 1.88 10.52
CA TYR A 39 4.56 0.98 10.35
C TYR A 39 4.97 -0.37 9.74
N LEU A 40 5.84 -0.37 8.73
CA LEU A 40 6.34 -1.60 8.10
C LEU A 40 7.20 -2.43 9.05
N LEU A 41 8.12 -1.79 9.78
CA LEU A 41 8.99 -2.47 10.75
C LEU A 41 8.20 -3.09 11.92
N THR A 42 7.19 -2.38 12.42
CA THR A 42 6.33 -2.89 13.48
C THR A 42 5.38 -3.98 12.97
N SER A 43 4.91 -3.85 11.73
CA SER A 43 4.04 -4.86 11.10
C SER A 43 4.79 -6.13 10.73
N SER A 44 6.06 -6.07 10.33
CA SER A 44 6.83 -7.26 9.91
C SER A 44 6.94 -8.31 11.03
N LYS A 45 7.17 -7.85 12.28
CA LYS A 45 7.18 -8.71 13.47
C LYS A 45 5.85 -9.40 13.74
N ARG A 46 4.73 -8.77 13.35
CA ARG A 46 3.37 -9.32 13.53
C ARG A 46 2.98 -10.22 12.36
N ILE A 47 3.41 -9.90 11.15
CA ILE A 47 3.08 -10.65 9.93
C ILE A 47 3.68 -12.06 9.97
N SER A 48 4.89 -12.23 10.51
CA SER A 48 5.57 -13.53 10.58
C SER A 48 4.80 -14.59 11.38
N THR A 49 3.88 -14.19 12.26
CA THR A 49 3.08 -15.10 13.09
C THR A 49 1.67 -15.35 12.52
N LEU A 50 1.27 -14.63 11.47
CA LEU A 50 -0.07 -14.73 10.86
C LEU A 50 -0.11 -15.74 9.72
N LYS A 51 -1.27 -16.38 9.54
CA LYS A 51 -1.52 -17.33 8.44
C LYS A 51 -2.91 -17.14 7.83
N GLY A 52 -3.08 -17.66 6.61
CA GLY A 52 -4.36 -17.71 5.90
C GLY A 52 -5.05 -16.34 5.80
N LYS A 53 -6.35 -16.30 6.12
CA LYS A 53 -7.18 -15.09 5.99
C LYS A 53 -6.67 -13.91 6.81
N ARG A 54 -6.09 -14.15 8.01
CA ARG A 54 -5.55 -13.07 8.86
C ARG A 54 -4.32 -12.43 8.25
N LEU A 55 -3.46 -13.24 7.63
CA LEU A 55 -2.30 -12.75 6.89
C LEU A 55 -2.74 -11.90 5.69
N MET A 56 -3.72 -12.37 4.91
CA MET A 56 -4.27 -11.62 3.78
C MET A 56 -4.79 -10.24 4.20
N VAL A 57 -5.62 -10.17 5.25
CA VAL A 57 -6.15 -8.91 5.76
C VAL A 57 -5.01 -7.96 6.16
N LYS A 58 -3.98 -8.48 6.85
CA LYS A 58 -2.86 -7.63 7.28
C LYS A 58 -2.03 -7.11 6.11
N LEU A 59 -1.86 -7.93 5.07
CA LEU A 59 -1.18 -7.52 3.84
C LEU A 59 -1.99 -6.46 3.08
N ASP A 60 -3.32 -6.56 3.04
CA ASP A 60 -4.18 -5.53 2.44
C ASP A 60 -4.12 -4.19 3.19
N GLU A 61 -4.01 -4.22 4.52
CA GLU A 61 -3.77 -3.00 5.32
C GLU A 61 -2.41 -2.36 4.98
N VAL A 62 -1.35 -3.17 4.92
CA VAL A 62 -0.01 -2.70 4.53
C VAL A 62 -0.03 -2.09 3.14
N GLN A 63 -0.65 -2.78 2.20
CA GLN A 63 -0.81 -2.32 0.83
C GLN A 63 -1.49 -0.93 0.79
N SER A 64 -2.56 -0.74 1.57
CA SER A 64 -3.28 0.53 1.63
C SER A 64 -2.38 1.69 2.10
N LYS A 65 -1.51 1.45 3.09
CA LYS A 65 -0.56 2.47 3.59
C LYS A 65 0.54 2.79 2.57
N VAL A 66 1.03 1.77 1.86
CA VAL A 66 1.99 1.96 0.76
C VAL A 66 1.36 2.77 -0.38
N ASP A 67 0.11 2.47 -0.73
CA ASP A 67 -0.62 3.20 -1.78
C ASP A 67 -0.84 4.67 -1.40
N ASP A 68 -1.17 4.96 -0.13
CA ASP A 68 -1.32 6.34 0.37
C ASP A 68 0.00 7.12 0.35
N PHE A 69 1.12 6.48 0.71
CA PHE A 69 2.44 7.10 0.57
C PHE A 69 2.81 7.35 -0.90
N ARG A 70 2.51 6.39 -1.78
CA ARG A 70 2.75 6.53 -3.21
C ARG A 70 1.99 7.71 -3.81
N LYS A 71 0.74 7.94 -3.38
CA LYS A 71 -0.05 9.12 -3.79
C LYS A 71 0.59 10.44 -3.35
N ALA A 72 1.30 10.46 -2.23
CA ALA A 72 2.04 11.63 -1.77
C ALA A 72 3.27 11.93 -2.64
N LEU A 73 3.92 10.89 -3.20
CA LEU A 73 5.09 11.03 -4.06
C LEU A 73 4.74 11.48 -5.48
N PHE A 74 3.69 10.91 -6.07
CA PHE A 74 3.32 11.18 -7.46
C PHE A 74 2.25 12.28 -7.56
N LYS A 75 2.65 13.52 -7.25
CA LYS A 75 1.90 14.72 -7.65
C LYS A 75 2.11 14.90 -9.16
N LYS A 76 1.05 15.06 -9.98
CA LYS A 76 1.26 15.58 -11.35
C LYS A 76 1.88 16.97 -11.16
N LYS A 77 3.06 17.22 -11.71
CA LYS A 77 3.49 18.60 -11.92
C LYS A 77 2.34 19.33 -12.66
N PRO A 78 1.97 20.55 -12.23
CA PRO A 78 1.05 21.37 -12.99
C PRO A 78 1.53 21.53 -14.43
#